data_AF-A0A8T0NXP5-F1
#
_entry.id   AF-A0A8T0NXP5-F1
#
_cell.length_a   1.000
_cell.length_b   1.000
_cell.length_c   1.000
_cell.angle_alpha   90.00
_cell.angle_beta   90.00
_cell.angle_gamma   90.00
#
_symmetry.space_group_name_H-M   'P 1'
#
loop_
_entity.id
_entity.type
_entity.pdbx_description
1 polymer ?
#
loop_
_entity_poly.entity_id
_entity_poly.type
_entity_poly.pdbx_seq_one_letter_code
_entity_poly.pdbx_strand_id
1 'polypeptide(L)'
;MMDDAFAFIARNGGIDTDEDYPYTARDGRCDLVKKARTVVSIDGFEDVPRNDEKSLQKAVAHQPVAVAIEAGGREFQLYESGVFTGRCGTSLDHGVVAVGSGTEDGGQDYWLVRNSWGAGWGEAGYIRMARNVSARAGKCGIAMEASYPVKTGPTARPRRLRSPATATAPAWRGAPAAAPTASGACALPGDAAPPRAPPAARTAPPVARPTTLSATPRPAPAPGAGPARTPWRRCSASRRSASGDR
;
A
#
# COMPACT_ATOMS: atom_id res chain seq x y z
N MET A 1 -1.85 11.79 -5.95
CA MET A 1 -1.23 11.02 -4.84
C MET A 1 -2.25 9.97 -4.40
N MET A 2 -2.19 9.38 -3.19
CA MET A 2 -3.26 8.44 -2.73
C MET A 2 -4.60 9.15 -2.50
N ASP A 3 -4.56 10.44 -2.22
CA ASP A 3 -5.69 11.37 -2.16
C ASP A 3 -6.62 11.27 -3.39
N ASP A 4 -6.08 11.24 -4.60
CA ASP A 4 -6.84 11.14 -5.85
C ASP A 4 -7.67 9.85 -5.90
N ALA A 5 -7.10 8.75 -5.39
CA ALA A 5 -7.78 7.47 -5.32
C ALA A 5 -8.92 7.50 -4.29
N PHE A 6 -8.71 8.07 -3.10
CA PHE A 6 -9.78 8.25 -2.12
C PHE A 6 -10.88 9.18 -2.65
N ALA A 7 -10.50 10.28 -3.28
CA ALA A 7 -11.43 11.22 -3.88
C ALA A 7 -12.27 10.54 -4.98
N PHE A 8 -11.67 9.66 -5.78
CA PHE A 8 -12.39 8.81 -6.72
C PHE A 8 -13.39 7.89 -6.00
N ILE A 9 -12.98 7.13 -4.98
CA ILE A 9 -13.85 6.18 -4.27
C ILE A 9 -15.07 6.91 -3.67
N ALA A 10 -14.86 8.06 -3.03
CA ALA A 10 -15.94 8.88 -2.46
C ALA A 10 -16.93 9.34 -3.54
N ARG A 11 -16.44 9.93 -4.64
CA ARG A 11 -17.29 10.39 -5.76
C ARG A 11 -17.97 9.25 -6.52
N ASN A 12 -17.33 8.10 -6.59
CA ASN A 12 -17.81 6.94 -7.31
C ASN A 12 -18.93 6.20 -6.56
N GLY A 13 -19.17 6.53 -5.30
CA GLY A 13 -20.11 5.81 -4.43
C GLY A 13 -19.54 4.49 -3.90
N GLY A 14 -18.22 4.29 -3.99
CA GLY A 14 -17.52 3.14 -3.45
C GLY A 14 -16.53 2.48 -4.42
N ILE A 15 -16.02 1.33 -3.98
CA ILE A 15 -15.06 0.48 -4.68
C ILE A 15 -15.54 -0.97 -4.70
N ASP A 16 -15.27 -1.67 -5.80
CA ASP A 16 -15.56 -3.08 -5.99
C ASP A 16 -14.57 -3.96 -5.21
N THR A 17 -14.88 -5.25 -5.06
CA THR A 17 -13.92 -6.22 -4.49
C THR A 17 -12.91 -6.67 -5.55
N ASP A 18 -11.80 -7.28 -5.12
CA ASP A 18 -10.81 -7.82 -6.06
C ASP A 18 -11.38 -8.99 -6.89
N GLU A 19 -12.34 -9.74 -6.36
CA GLU A 19 -13.04 -10.77 -7.14
C GLU A 19 -13.89 -10.18 -8.27
N ASP A 20 -14.46 -9.00 -8.05
CA ASP A 20 -15.34 -8.31 -9.00
C ASP A 20 -14.56 -7.51 -10.05
N TYR A 21 -13.43 -6.94 -9.63
CA TYR A 21 -12.51 -6.21 -10.50
C TYR A 21 -11.06 -6.69 -10.28
N PRO A 22 -10.67 -7.86 -10.83
CA PRO A 22 -9.36 -8.44 -10.56
C PRO A 22 -8.19 -7.61 -11.06
N TYR A 23 -7.12 -7.58 -10.26
CA TYR A 23 -5.86 -6.97 -10.67
C TYR A 23 -5.24 -7.66 -11.90
N THR A 24 -4.76 -6.86 -12.86
CA THR A 24 -4.17 -7.36 -14.12
C THR A 24 -2.73 -6.89 -14.39
N ALA A 25 -2.14 -6.14 -13.46
CA ALA A 25 -0.77 -5.61 -13.56
C ALA A 25 -0.48 -4.77 -14.82
N ARG A 26 -1.51 -4.17 -15.42
CA ARG A 26 -1.40 -3.26 -16.56
C ARG A 26 -2.59 -2.32 -16.62
N ASP A 27 -2.39 -1.18 -17.25
CA ASP A 27 -3.48 -0.26 -17.53
C ASP A 27 -4.50 -0.89 -18.49
N GLY A 28 -5.76 -0.54 -18.29
CA GLY A 28 -6.87 -1.01 -19.10
C GLY A 28 -7.97 0.04 -19.16
N ARG A 29 -8.91 -0.14 -20.10
CA ARG A 29 -10.12 0.68 -20.13
C ARG A 29 -10.98 0.35 -18.90
N CYS A 30 -11.60 1.37 -18.31
CA CYS A 30 -12.59 1.19 -17.25
C CYS A 30 -13.74 0.31 -17.73
N ASP A 31 -13.90 -0.86 -17.10
CA ASP A 31 -14.95 -1.82 -17.41
C ASP A 31 -16.18 -1.55 -16.53
N LEU A 32 -17.19 -0.89 -17.12
CA LEU A 32 -18.41 -0.52 -16.41
C LEU A 32 -19.29 -1.72 -16.03
N VAL A 33 -19.09 -2.88 -16.68
CA VAL A 33 -19.83 -4.11 -16.34
C VAL A 33 -19.25 -4.73 -15.08
N LYS A 34 -17.91 -4.73 -14.95
CA LYS A 34 -17.23 -5.19 -13.73
C LYS A 34 -17.45 -4.26 -12.54
N LYS A 35 -17.48 -2.95 -12.80
CA LYS A 35 -17.73 -1.87 -11.82
C LYS A 35 -19.18 -1.81 -11.29
N ALA A 36 -19.94 -2.89 -11.43
CA ALA A 36 -21.37 -2.90 -11.11
C ALA A 36 -21.65 -3.16 -9.62
N ARG A 37 -20.63 -3.49 -8.81
CA ARG A 37 -20.79 -3.94 -7.42
C ARG A 37 -19.85 -3.16 -6.50
N THR A 38 -20.20 -1.90 -6.24
CA THR A 38 -19.56 -1.12 -5.17
C THR A 38 -19.92 -1.73 -3.80
N VAL A 39 -18.95 -2.35 -3.12
CA VAL A 39 -19.16 -3.07 -1.85
C VAL A 39 -18.77 -2.23 -0.63
N VAL A 40 -17.80 -1.34 -0.77
CA VAL A 40 -17.33 -0.44 0.30
C VAL A 40 -17.31 0.99 -0.20
N SER A 41 -17.83 1.92 0.62
CA SER A 41 -17.80 3.36 0.37
C SER A 41 -17.12 4.09 1.52
N ILE A 42 -16.56 5.24 1.20
CA ILE A 42 -15.97 6.20 2.15
C ILE A 42 -16.68 7.53 1.98
N ASP A 43 -16.72 8.32 3.05
CA ASP A 43 -17.37 9.64 3.06
C ASP A 43 -16.39 10.74 2.63
N GLY A 44 -15.10 10.48 2.75
CA GLY A 44 -14.02 11.37 2.38
C GLY A 44 -12.66 10.79 2.75
N PHE A 45 -11.67 11.66 2.85
CA PHE A 45 -10.34 11.35 3.34
C PHE A 45 -9.76 12.57 4.04
N GLU A 46 -8.73 12.34 4.85
CA GLU A 46 -7.99 13.40 5.54
C GLU A 46 -6.50 13.15 5.37
N ASP A 47 -5.76 14.25 5.26
CA ASP A 47 -4.30 14.23 5.28
C ASP A 47 -3.81 14.36 6.72
N VAL A 48 -2.78 13.57 7.04
CA VAL A 48 -2.02 13.73 8.28
C VAL A 48 -1.11 14.96 8.14
N PRO A 49 -0.97 15.79 9.19
CA PRO A 49 0.02 16.87 9.21
C PRO A 49 1.41 16.44 8.72
N ARG A 50 1.90 17.12 7.70
CA ARG A 50 3.18 16.79 7.05
C ARG A 50 4.34 16.94 8.03
N ASN A 51 5.28 16.02 7.94
CA ASN A 51 6.53 15.97 8.72
C ASN A 51 6.29 15.90 10.24
N ASP A 52 5.23 15.18 10.64
CA ASP A 52 4.90 14.97 12.04
C ASP A 52 4.58 13.49 12.33
N GLU A 53 5.61 12.75 12.75
CA GLU A 53 5.48 11.35 13.14
C GLU A 53 4.50 11.15 14.32
N LYS A 54 4.27 12.14 15.17
CA LYS A 54 3.31 12.02 16.30
C LYS A 54 1.87 12.05 15.78
N SER A 55 1.59 12.95 14.84
CA SER A 55 0.29 12.99 14.17
C SER A 55 0.04 11.72 13.35
N LEU A 56 1.06 11.23 12.65
CA LEU A 56 0.99 9.93 11.97
C LEU A 56 0.72 8.78 12.95
N GLN A 57 1.39 8.77 14.10
CA GLN A 57 1.21 7.71 15.10
C GLN A 57 -0.21 7.70 15.65
N LYS A 58 -0.76 8.89 15.91
CA LYS A 58 -2.16 9.04 16.33
C LYS A 58 -3.11 8.46 15.28
N ALA A 59 -2.92 8.79 14.00
CA ALA A 59 -3.76 8.26 12.92
C ALA A 59 -3.64 6.73 12.80
N VAL A 60 -2.41 6.20 12.80
CA VAL A 60 -2.12 4.75 12.73
C VAL A 60 -2.71 3.97 13.90
N ALA A 61 -2.82 4.59 15.09
CA ALA A 61 -3.46 3.97 16.25
C ALA A 61 -4.98 3.79 16.08
N HIS A 62 -5.62 4.55 15.19
CA HIS A 62 -7.04 4.44 14.91
C HIS A 62 -7.35 3.55 13.70
N GLN A 63 -6.51 3.58 12.67
CA GLN A 63 -6.69 2.80 11.45
C GLN A 63 -5.40 2.72 10.61
N PRO A 64 -5.31 1.82 9.63
CA PRO A 64 -4.24 1.85 8.65
C PRO A 64 -4.21 3.17 7.86
N VAL A 65 -3.00 3.69 7.61
CA VAL A 65 -2.77 4.97 6.91
C VAL A 65 -1.97 4.72 5.65
N ALA A 66 -2.41 5.26 4.52
CA ALA A 66 -1.64 5.22 3.29
C ALA A 66 -0.51 6.26 3.38
N VAL A 67 0.72 5.85 3.06
CA VAL A 67 1.91 6.71 3.15
C VAL A 67 2.77 6.56 1.90
N ALA A 68 3.44 7.64 1.51
CA ALA A 68 4.49 7.61 0.50
C ALA A 68 5.87 7.55 1.17
N ILE A 69 6.79 6.79 0.55
CA ILE A 69 8.18 6.64 0.99
C ILE A 69 9.13 6.68 -0.21
N GLU A 70 10.42 6.86 0.06
CA GLU A 70 11.49 6.53 -0.88
C GLU A 70 11.91 5.06 -0.70
N ALA A 71 11.68 4.24 -1.72
CA ALA A 71 12.00 2.80 -1.74
C ALA A 71 13.00 2.40 -2.84
N GLY A 72 13.46 3.35 -3.67
CA GLY A 72 14.43 3.09 -4.74
C GLY A 72 15.84 2.71 -4.28
N GLY A 73 16.19 2.92 -3.00
CA GLY A 73 17.50 2.58 -2.46
C GLY A 73 17.76 1.08 -2.32
N ARG A 74 19.00 0.65 -2.59
CA ARG A 74 19.41 -0.78 -2.51
C ARG A 74 19.15 -1.41 -1.15
N GLU A 75 19.36 -0.67 -0.07
CA GLU A 75 19.15 -1.19 1.29
C GLU A 75 17.67 -1.46 1.59
N PHE A 76 16.76 -0.65 1.03
CA PHE A 76 15.33 -0.90 1.14
C PHE A 76 14.92 -2.12 0.30
N GLN A 77 15.38 -2.18 -0.96
CA GLN A 77 15.05 -3.28 -1.87
C GLN A 77 15.48 -4.66 -1.32
N LEU A 78 16.63 -4.71 -0.66
CA LEU A 78 17.21 -5.93 -0.09
C LEU A 78 16.85 -6.15 1.39
N TYR A 79 15.85 -5.44 1.93
CA TYR A 79 15.38 -5.67 3.28
C TYR A 79 14.80 -7.08 3.43
N GLU A 80 15.25 -7.79 4.47
CA GLU A 80 14.78 -9.14 4.81
C GLU A 80 14.05 -9.17 6.17
N SER A 81 14.64 -8.56 7.20
CA SER A 81 14.05 -8.55 8.56
C SER A 81 14.67 -7.50 9.47
N GLY A 82 14.07 -7.30 10.65
CA GLY A 82 14.53 -6.39 11.69
C GLY A 82 13.98 -4.97 11.55
N VAL A 83 14.35 -4.07 12.45
CA VAL A 83 14.02 -2.65 12.26
C VAL A 83 14.93 -2.05 11.20
N PHE A 84 14.36 -1.63 10.09
CA PHE A 84 15.05 -0.99 8.98
C PHE A 84 15.62 0.37 9.40
N THR A 85 16.94 0.38 9.57
CA THR A 85 17.76 1.58 9.82
C THR A 85 18.62 1.97 8.63
N GLY A 86 18.53 1.24 7.52
CA GLY A 86 19.32 1.45 6.31
C GLY A 86 19.12 2.80 5.63
N ARG A 87 20.01 3.16 4.70
CA ARG A 87 19.99 4.46 4.01
C ARG A 87 18.82 4.56 3.02
N CYS A 88 18.16 5.70 3.09
CA CYS A 88 17.15 6.19 2.16
C CYS A 88 17.08 7.72 2.29
N GLY A 89 16.68 8.40 1.23
CA GLY A 89 16.39 9.83 1.20
C GLY A 89 14.91 10.13 1.47
N THR A 90 14.39 11.12 0.76
CA THR A 90 13.02 11.65 0.86
C THR A 90 12.40 11.94 -0.51
N SER A 91 12.99 11.41 -1.59
CA SER A 91 12.45 11.51 -2.94
C SER A 91 11.36 10.45 -3.10
N LEU A 92 10.15 10.77 -2.62
CA LEU A 92 9.03 9.84 -2.55
C LEU A 92 8.74 9.22 -3.92
N ASP A 93 8.80 7.90 -4.00
CA ASP A 93 8.66 7.14 -5.25
C ASP A 93 7.76 5.91 -5.11
N HIS A 94 7.32 5.57 -3.89
CA HIS A 94 6.61 4.33 -3.61
C HIS A 94 5.49 4.50 -2.57
N GLY A 95 4.36 3.86 -2.85
CA GLY A 95 3.17 3.89 -2.01
C GLY A 95 2.97 2.64 -1.19
N VAL A 96 2.78 2.79 0.11
CA VAL A 96 2.64 1.69 1.08
C VAL A 96 1.58 2.02 2.14
N VAL A 97 1.30 1.09 3.05
CA VAL A 97 0.32 1.28 4.13
C VAL A 97 0.98 1.05 5.48
N ALA A 98 1.00 2.08 6.33
CA ALA A 98 1.34 1.93 7.75
C ALA A 98 0.14 1.29 8.47
N VAL A 99 0.33 0.07 8.98
CA VAL A 99 -0.74 -0.73 9.62
C VAL A 99 -0.59 -0.80 11.14
N GLY A 100 0.51 -0.28 11.68
CA GLY A 100 0.77 -0.28 13.11
C GLY A 100 2.08 0.41 13.46
N SER A 101 2.36 0.46 14.76
CA SER A 101 3.65 0.89 15.30
C SER A 101 3.97 0.10 16.56
N GLY A 102 5.24 0.02 16.92
CA GLY A 102 5.69 -0.69 18.11
C GLY A 102 7.07 -0.26 18.56
N THR A 103 7.62 -1.03 19.49
CA THR A 103 8.97 -0.89 20.04
C THR A 103 9.54 -2.30 20.19
N GLU A 104 10.73 -2.54 19.66
CA GLU A 104 11.46 -3.80 19.83
C GLU A 104 12.01 -3.97 21.25
N ASP A 105 12.37 -5.21 21.59
CA ASP A 105 13.23 -5.51 22.73
C ASP A 105 14.57 -4.77 22.58
N GLY A 106 14.83 -3.83 23.49
CA GLY A 106 15.97 -2.91 23.39
C GLY A 106 15.59 -1.45 23.14
N GLY A 107 14.29 -1.15 22.97
CA GLY A 107 13.77 0.22 22.98
C GLY A 107 13.75 0.90 21.60
N GLN A 108 14.02 0.18 20.52
CA GLN A 108 13.96 0.73 19.17
C GLN A 108 12.52 0.80 18.66
N ASP A 109 12.01 2.01 18.49
CA ASP A 109 10.69 2.27 17.92
C ASP A 109 10.63 1.98 16.43
N TYR A 110 9.50 1.44 15.97
CA TYR A 110 9.24 1.18 14.55
C TYR A 110 7.80 1.46 14.12
N TRP A 111 7.65 1.65 12.81
CA TRP A 111 6.41 1.57 12.03
C TRP A 111 6.29 0.16 11.44
N LEU A 112 5.13 -0.48 11.57
CA LEU A 112 4.81 -1.69 10.83
C LEU A 112 4.14 -1.31 9.52
N VAL A 113 4.81 -1.56 8.40
CA VAL A 113 4.39 -1.11 7.07
C VAL A 113 4.16 -2.31 6.17
N ARG A 114 2.99 -2.37 5.55
CA ARG A 114 2.63 -3.37 4.53
C ARG A 114 3.09 -2.90 3.16
N ASN A 115 3.85 -3.73 2.46
CA ASN A 115 4.30 -3.50 1.09
C ASN A 115 3.45 -4.29 0.09
N SER A 116 3.63 -4.02 -1.21
CA SER A 116 2.93 -4.63 -2.34
C SER A 116 3.83 -5.51 -3.23
N TRP A 117 5.03 -5.85 -2.77
CA TRP A 117 6.01 -6.69 -3.50
C TRP A 117 5.91 -8.19 -3.21
N GLY A 118 4.78 -8.64 -2.67
CA GLY A 118 4.52 -10.03 -2.35
C GLY A 118 5.11 -10.49 -1.01
N ALA A 119 4.66 -11.66 -0.55
CA ALA A 119 5.02 -12.18 0.78
C ALA A 119 6.47 -12.68 0.89
N GLY A 120 7.17 -12.88 -0.24
CA GLY A 120 8.57 -13.30 -0.24
C GLY A 120 9.56 -12.17 0.05
N TRP A 121 9.10 -10.92 0.11
CA TRP A 121 9.92 -9.75 0.42
C TRP A 121 9.78 -9.38 1.90
N GLY A 122 10.88 -9.03 2.56
CA GLY A 122 10.88 -8.62 3.96
C GLY A 122 10.24 -9.65 4.88
N GLU A 123 9.50 -9.15 5.87
CA GLU A 123 8.87 -9.97 6.90
C GLU A 123 7.45 -10.35 6.45
N ALA A 124 7.36 -11.37 5.58
CA ALA A 124 6.10 -11.81 4.97
C ALA A 124 5.37 -10.69 4.20
N GLY A 125 6.10 -9.83 3.50
CA GLY A 125 5.59 -8.67 2.76
C GLY A 125 5.52 -7.38 3.58
N TYR A 126 6.01 -7.40 4.83
CA TYR A 126 6.06 -6.23 5.71
C TYR A 126 7.48 -5.76 5.96
N ILE A 127 7.61 -4.52 6.42
CA ILE A 127 8.85 -3.92 6.90
C ILE A 127 8.58 -3.20 8.22
N ARG A 128 9.50 -3.35 9.17
CA ARG A 128 9.54 -2.54 10.39
C ARG A 128 10.46 -1.34 10.16
N MET A 129 9.93 -0.18 9.82
CA MET A 129 10.76 1.01 9.56
C MET A 129 11.07 1.75 10.86
N ALA A 130 12.30 2.21 11.07
CA ALA A 130 12.64 2.99 12.26
C ALA A 130 11.69 4.21 12.42
N ARG A 131 11.14 4.37 13.62
CA ARG A 131 10.24 5.46 14.01
C ARG A 131 10.92 6.37 15.03
N ASN A 132 10.43 7.59 15.17
CA ASN A 132 10.98 8.60 16.09
C ASN A 132 12.44 8.93 15.75
N VAL A 133 12.73 9.04 14.45
CA VAL A 133 14.06 9.46 13.98
C VAL A 133 14.23 10.97 14.11
N SER A 134 15.46 11.46 14.04
CA SER A 134 15.74 12.91 14.15
C SER A 134 15.17 13.72 12.98
N ALA A 135 15.00 13.10 11.81
CA ALA A 135 14.44 13.75 10.62
C ALA A 135 12.92 13.90 10.74
N ARG A 136 12.42 15.13 10.64
CA ARG A 136 10.97 15.42 10.71
C ARG A 136 10.15 14.71 9.63
N ALA A 137 10.76 14.47 8.48
CA ALA A 137 10.16 13.71 7.38
C ALA A 137 9.90 12.23 7.74
N GLY A 138 10.43 11.74 8.86
CA GLY A 138 10.44 10.33 9.23
C GLY A 138 11.42 9.52 8.37
N LYS A 139 11.58 8.24 8.71
CA LYS A 139 12.44 7.32 7.95
C LYS A 139 11.92 7.18 6.52
N CYS A 140 12.78 7.44 5.54
CA CYS A 140 12.47 7.40 4.11
C CYS A 140 11.32 8.33 3.67
N GLY A 141 11.04 9.38 4.43
CA GLY A 141 9.96 10.32 4.11
C GLY A 141 8.56 9.87 4.52
N ILE A 142 8.41 8.82 5.33
CA ILE A 142 7.11 8.23 5.71
C ILE A 142 6.10 9.21 6.31
N ALA A 143 6.55 10.32 6.92
CA ALA A 143 5.68 11.34 7.50
C ALA A 143 5.40 12.53 6.55
N MET A 144 5.90 12.53 5.31
CA MET A 144 5.78 13.66 4.39
C MET A 144 4.42 13.75 3.70
N GLU A 145 3.87 12.61 3.31
CA GLU A 145 2.62 12.48 2.55
C GLU A 145 1.86 11.24 3.02
N ALA A 146 0.98 11.45 4.00
CA ALA A 146 0.18 10.42 4.63
C ALA A 146 -1.29 10.82 4.65
N SER A 147 -2.17 9.92 4.26
CA SER A 147 -3.62 10.15 4.22
C SER A 147 -4.41 8.89 4.55
N TYR A 148 -5.61 9.07 5.06
CA TYR A 148 -6.50 7.96 5.40
C TYR A 148 -7.94 8.24 4.97
N PRO A 149 -8.70 7.20 4.58
CA PRO A 149 -10.11 7.35 4.29
C PRO A 149 -10.91 7.61 5.57
N VAL A 150 -12.00 8.35 5.45
CA VAL A 150 -12.97 8.59 6.52
C VAL A 150 -14.27 7.86 6.22
N LYS A 151 -14.76 7.11 7.21
CA LYS A 151 -16.04 6.41 7.15
C LYS A 151 -16.80 6.58 8.46
N THR A 152 -17.85 7.37 8.42
CA THR A 152 -18.70 7.76 9.56
C THR A 152 -19.96 6.92 9.69
N GLY A 153 -20.36 6.23 8.61
CA GLY A 153 -21.56 5.39 8.58
C GLY A 153 -21.36 4.04 7.88
N PRO A 154 -22.31 3.10 8.09
CA PRO A 154 -22.33 1.85 7.34
C PRO A 154 -22.40 2.14 5.85
N THR A 155 -21.80 1.27 5.04
CA THR A 155 -21.83 1.41 3.59
C THR A 155 -23.27 1.51 3.11
N ALA A 156 -23.58 2.54 2.32
CA ALA A 156 -24.88 2.67 1.67
C ALA A 156 -25.17 1.36 0.92
N ARG A 157 -26.39 0.81 1.05
CA ARG A 157 -26.76 -0.43 0.35
C ARG A 157 -26.36 -0.31 -1.12
N PRO A 158 -25.78 -1.35 -1.73
CA PRO A 158 -25.37 -1.30 -3.13
C PRO A 158 -26.54 -0.75 -3.92
N ARG A 159 -26.32 0.37 -4.61
CA ARG A 159 -27.32 0.91 -5.52
C ARG A 159 -27.46 -0.14 -6.61
N ARG A 160 -28.36 -1.10 -6.43
CA ARG A 160 -28.84 -1.94 -7.53
C ARG A 160 -29.30 -0.92 -8.55
N LEU A 161 -28.58 -0.82 -9.66
CA LEU A 161 -29.09 -0.15 -10.84
C LEU A 161 -30.47 -0.77 -11.02
N ARG A 162 -31.52 0.06 -10.83
CA ARG A 162 -32.91 -0.38 -11.02
C ARG A 162 -32.90 -1.14 -12.34
N SER A 163 -33.27 -2.42 -12.31
CA SER A 163 -33.61 -3.13 -13.53
C SER A 163 -34.53 -2.22 -14.31
N PRO A 164 -34.32 -2.00 -15.63
CA PRO A 164 -35.28 -1.28 -16.41
C PRO A 164 -36.62 -1.96 -16.14
N ALA A 165 -37.59 -1.20 -15.61
CA ALA A 165 -38.92 -1.71 -15.41
C ALA A 165 -39.33 -2.34 -16.72
N THR A 166 -39.74 -3.61 -16.69
CA THR A 166 -40.21 -4.35 -17.85
C THR A 166 -41.25 -3.47 -18.52
N ALA A 167 -40.86 -2.77 -19.59
CA ALA A 167 -41.78 -1.98 -20.37
C ALA A 167 -42.77 -2.99 -20.93
N THR A 168 -43.98 -2.99 -20.39
CA THR A 168 -45.07 -3.78 -20.92
C THR A 168 -45.25 -3.28 -22.35
N ALA A 169 -44.86 -4.10 -23.32
CA ALA A 169 -44.97 -3.75 -24.73
C ALA A 169 -46.45 -3.42 -25.02
N PRO A 170 -46.78 -2.23 -25.55
CA PRO A 170 -48.13 -1.98 -26.00
C PRO A 170 -48.41 -2.89 -27.21
N ALA A 171 -49.58 -3.51 -27.20
CA ALA A 171 -50.05 -4.37 -28.28
C ALA A 171 -50.08 -3.58 -29.60
N TRP A 172 -49.29 -4.03 -30.57
CA TRP A 172 -49.26 -3.50 -31.93
C TRP A 172 -50.60 -3.76 -32.62
N ARG A 173 -51.30 -2.68 -32.98
CA ARG A 173 -52.24 -2.66 -34.11
C ARG A 173 -51.79 -1.58 -35.10
N GLY A 174 -51.29 -2.05 -36.25
CA GLY A 174 -51.56 -1.48 -37.57
C GLY A 174 -50.94 -0.13 -37.99
N ALA A 175 -49.92 -0.25 -38.86
CA ALA A 175 -49.67 0.55 -40.07
C ALA A 175 -49.01 1.96 -39.97
N PRO A 176 -48.31 2.42 -41.03
CA PRO A 176 -46.98 3.07 -40.92
C PRO A 176 -47.01 4.59 -41.08
N ALA A 177 -46.02 5.29 -40.51
CA ALA A 177 -45.61 6.62 -40.97
C ALA A 177 -44.18 6.98 -40.55
N ALA A 178 -43.39 7.33 -41.57
CA ALA A 178 -42.24 8.24 -41.62
C ALA A 178 -41.25 8.32 -40.43
N ALA A 179 -40.00 7.97 -40.72
CA ALA A 179 -38.84 8.30 -39.91
C ALA A 179 -38.51 9.80 -39.97
N PRO A 180 -38.16 10.44 -38.84
CA PRO A 180 -37.20 11.52 -38.82
C PRO A 180 -35.85 10.99 -38.34
N THR A 181 -34.82 11.24 -39.15
CA THR A 181 -33.42 11.15 -38.76
C THR A 181 -33.12 12.20 -37.69
N ALA A 182 -32.60 11.79 -36.54
CA ALA A 182 -31.99 12.71 -35.58
C ALA A 182 -30.73 12.05 -34.98
N SER A 183 -29.59 12.37 -35.58
CA SER A 183 -28.27 12.20 -34.96
C SER A 183 -28.18 13.10 -33.73
N GLY A 184 -28.13 12.50 -32.54
CA GLY A 184 -27.83 13.18 -31.29
C GLY A 184 -26.60 12.56 -30.65
N ALA A 185 -25.43 13.12 -30.93
CA ALA A 185 -24.20 12.84 -30.20
C ALA A 185 -24.24 13.53 -28.83
N CYS A 186 -24.02 12.80 -27.74
CA CYS A 186 -23.78 13.40 -26.43
C CYS A 186 -22.36 13.99 -26.44
N ALA A 187 -22.28 15.32 -26.57
CA ALA A 187 -21.07 16.09 -26.38
C ALA A 187 -20.73 16.21 -24.88
N LEU A 188 -19.47 15.94 -24.51
CA LEU A 188 -18.88 16.34 -23.24
C LEU A 188 -18.42 17.80 -23.35
N PRO A 189 -18.62 18.67 -22.34
CA PRO A 189 -18.00 19.99 -22.35
C PRO A 189 -16.56 19.91 -21.85
N GLY A 190 -15.62 20.31 -22.71
CA GLY A 190 -14.36 20.92 -22.30
C GLY A 190 -13.11 20.03 -22.28
N ASP A 191 -12.58 19.69 -23.46
CA ASP A 191 -11.17 19.33 -23.60
C ASP A 191 -10.36 20.57 -24.01
N ALA A 192 -9.60 21.12 -23.06
CA ALA A 192 -8.43 21.91 -23.38
C ALA A 192 -7.32 20.95 -23.83
N ALA A 193 -6.80 21.16 -25.03
CA ALA A 193 -5.76 20.32 -25.62
C ALA A 193 -4.48 20.25 -24.74
N PRO A 194 -3.87 19.07 -24.53
CA PRO A 194 -2.58 18.98 -23.87
C PRO A 194 -1.45 19.48 -24.80
N PRO A 195 -0.41 20.14 -24.25
CA PRO A 195 0.73 20.59 -25.05
C PRO A 195 1.57 19.41 -25.57
N ARG A 196 2.17 19.62 -26.75
CA ARG A 196 3.03 18.67 -27.47
C ARG A 196 4.18 18.16 -26.60
N ALA A 197 4.39 16.84 -26.64
CA ALA A 197 5.54 16.17 -26.06
C ALA A 197 6.88 16.61 -26.71
N PRO A 198 7.98 16.74 -25.95
CA PRO A 198 9.32 16.94 -26.49
C PRO A 198 9.87 15.65 -27.14
N PRO A 199 10.82 15.76 -28.09
CA PRO A 199 11.32 14.63 -28.86
C PRO A 199 12.13 13.65 -28.01
N ALA A 200 12.00 12.36 -28.32
CA ALA A 200 12.63 11.25 -27.65
C ALA A 200 14.18 11.37 -27.62
N ALA A 201 14.76 11.21 -26.43
CA ALA A 201 16.19 11.09 -26.25
C ALA A 201 16.69 9.78 -26.86
N ARG A 202 17.77 9.90 -27.66
CA ARG A 202 18.48 8.80 -28.31
C ARG A 202 18.98 7.78 -27.27
N THR A 203 18.72 6.51 -27.54
CA THR A 203 19.26 5.35 -26.81
C THR A 203 20.78 5.32 -26.87
N ALA A 204 21.42 5.28 -25.69
CA ALA A 204 22.84 4.98 -25.55
C ALA A 204 23.08 3.46 -25.70
N PRO A 205 24.21 3.01 -26.27
CA PRO A 205 24.51 1.59 -26.45
C PRO A 205 24.82 0.91 -25.10
N PRO A 206 24.64 -0.42 -25.00
CA PRO A 206 24.84 -1.16 -23.76
C PRO A 206 26.33 -1.17 -23.36
N VAL A 207 26.58 -0.81 -22.09
CA VAL A 207 27.90 -0.93 -21.45
C VAL A 207 28.22 -2.42 -21.25
N ALA A 208 29.41 -2.82 -21.70
CA ALA A 208 29.91 -4.18 -21.61
C ALA A 208 30.07 -4.65 -20.14
N ARG A 209 29.74 -5.93 -19.90
CA ARG A 209 29.93 -6.63 -18.62
C ARG A 209 31.41 -6.63 -18.22
N PRO A 210 31.79 -6.31 -16.97
CA PRO A 210 33.12 -6.61 -16.50
C PRO A 210 33.28 -8.13 -16.33
N THR A 211 34.33 -8.64 -16.95
CA THR A 211 34.88 -9.99 -16.85
C THR A 211 35.16 -10.35 -15.40
N THR A 212 34.84 -11.59 -15.05
CA THR A 212 35.15 -12.26 -13.77
C THR A 212 36.63 -12.10 -13.41
N LEU A 213 36.92 -11.41 -12.30
CA LEU A 213 38.19 -11.52 -11.61
C LEU A 213 38.19 -12.81 -10.78
N SER A 214 39.12 -13.68 -11.12
CA SER A 214 39.39 -14.96 -10.46
C SER A 214 39.78 -14.75 -9.00
N ALA A 215 39.06 -15.39 -8.08
CA ALA A 215 39.38 -15.38 -6.66
C ALA A 215 40.57 -16.33 -6.39
N THR A 216 41.67 -15.78 -5.91
CA THR A 216 42.78 -16.56 -5.34
C THR A 216 42.36 -17.11 -3.97
N PRO A 217 42.54 -18.41 -3.66
CA PRO A 217 42.13 -18.96 -2.37
C PRO A 217 43.06 -18.49 -1.25
N ARG A 218 42.44 -18.06 -0.14
CA ARG A 218 43.10 -17.69 1.11
C ARG A 218 43.48 -18.96 1.89
N PRO A 219 44.66 -19.05 2.54
CA PRO A 219 45.07 -20.25 3.26
C PRO A 219 44.25 -20.49 4.53
N ALA A 220 44.03 -21.78 4.84
CA ALA A 220 43.28 -22.27 5.98
C ALA A 220 44.01 -22.02 7.32
N PRO A 221 43.29 -21.75 8.43
CA PRO A 221 43.86 -21.80 9.77
C PRO A 221 43.94 -23.25 10.28
N ALA A 222 45.07 -23.58 10.93
CA ALA A 222 45.34 -24.87 11.58
C ALA A 222 44.52 -25.05 12.88
N PRO A 223 44.34 -26.30 13.37
CA PRO A 223 43.32 -26.64 14.36
C PRO A 223 43.83 -26.62 15.81
N GLY A 224 42.91 -26.39 16.76
CA GLY A 224 43.00 -26.99 18.10
C GLY A 224 42.71 -26.04 19.27
N ALA A 225 41.52 -26.19 19.87
CA ALA A 225 41.34 -26.56 21.28
C ALA A 225 39.84 -26.68 21.58
N GLY A 226 39.42 -27.88 22.00
CA GLY A 226 38.04 -28.23 22.34
C GLY A 226 37.57 -27.71 23.71
N PRO A 227 36.34 -28.07 24.11
CA PRO A 227 35.46 -27.21 24.92
C PRO A 227 35.50 -27.49 26.42
N ALA A 228 35.38 -26.44 27.23
CA ALA A 228 34.99 -26.56 28.63
C ALA A 228 33.47 -26.53 28.76
N ARG A 229 32.90 -27.69 29.12
CA ARG A 229 31.52 -27.86 29.61
C ARG A 229 31.50 -27.67 31.12
N THR A 230 30.56 -26.88 31.67
CA THR A 230 29.97 -27.09 33.01
C THR A 230 28.71 -26.20 33.20
N PRO A 231 27.80 -26.48 34.14
CA PRO A 231 26.48 -26.96 33.77
C PRO A 231 25.30 -26.12 34.28
N TRP A 232 24.17 -26.32 33.60
CA TRP A 232 22.78 -26.22 34.03
C TRP A 232 22.52 -26.03 35.54
N ARG A 233 21.83 -24.95 35.89
CA ARG A 233 20.96 -24.91 37.07
C ARG A 233 19.50 -24.71 36.63
N ARG A 234 18.69 -25.74 36.91
CA ARG A 234 17.23 -25.67 36.96
C ARG A 234 16.84 -24.89 38.22
N CYS A 235 15.94 -23.92 38.09
CA CYS A 235 15.06 -23.56 39.20
C CYS A 235 13.69 -24.17 38.92
N SER A 236 13.34 -25.13 39.77
CA SER A 236 12.05 -25.80 39.89
C SER A 236 10.99 -24.85 40.44
N ALA A 237 9.78 -24.99 39.93
CA ALA A 237 8.57 -24.50 40.58
C ALA A 237 8.36 -25.28 41.90
N SER A 238 8.06 -24.57 42.98
CA SER A 238 7.37 -25.15 44.14
C SER A 238 6.14 -24.32 44.44
N ARG A 239 4.98 -24.98 44.39
CA ARG A 239 3.73 -24.49 44.99
C ARG A 239 3.86 -24.67 46.51
N ARG A 240 3.40 -23.70 47.28
CA ARG A 240 2.84 -23.96 48.60
C ARG A 240 1.60 -23.09 48.81
N SER A 241 0.60 -23.76 49.35
CA SER A 241 -0.76 -23.34 49.67
C SER A 241 -0.84 -22.41 50.88
N ALA A 242 -1.95 -21.67 50.90
CA ALA A 242 -2.71 -21.10 52.00
C ALA A 242 -2.29 -21.39 53.46
N SER A 243 -2.34 -20.34 54.28
CA SER A 243 -2.90 -20.30 55.63
C SER A 243 -3.16 -18.84 56.01
N GLY A 244 -4.41 -18.49 56.35
CA GLY A 244 -4.71 -17.22 57.01
C GLY A 244 -4.34 -17.27 58.49
N ASP A 245 -4.13 -16.11 59.10
CA ASP A 245 -4.69 -15.74 60.41
C ASP A 245 -4.33 -14.29 60.79
N ARG A 246 -5.36 -13.61 61.33
CA ARG A 246 -5.44 -12.26 61.94
C ARG A 246 -5.55 -11.03 61.05
#